data_AF-A0A3B3ZHR9-F1
#
_entry.id   AF-A0A3B3ZHR9-F1
#
_cell.length_a   1.000
_cell.length_b   1.000
_cell.length_c   1.000
_cell.angle_alpha   90.00
_cell.angle_beta   90.00
_cell.angle_gamma   90.00
#
_symmetry.space_group_name_H-M   'P 1'
#
loop_
_entity.id
_entity.type
_entity.pdbx_description
1 polymer ?
#
loop_
_entity_poly.entity_id
_entity_poly.type
_entity_poly.pdbx_seq_one_letter_code
_entity_poly.pdbx_strand_id
1 'polypeptide(L)'
;THFNIFKSYVCNVILKVQYVTFLVGLNAEMAAIRTAVIQHRLALDILLTEKGGVCKLINASCCFHIPDEFNNITDIIKHMQDSIQPPRQTNTSWLSWLESRLAVLDFNNDHAHSNDILPCMSSNPMFTEMHG
;
A
#
# COMPACT_ATOMS: atom_id res chain seq x y z
N THR A 1 31.86 -0.32 -13.00
CA THR A 1 31.11 -1.49 -12.48
C THR A 1 30.46 -1.22 -11.12
N HIS A 2 31.17 -0.65 -10.13
CA HIS A 2 30.64 -0.35 -8.79
C HIS A 2 29.43 0.61 -8.74
N PHE A 3 29.40 1.62 -9.61
CA PHE A 3 28.28 2.58 -9.71
C PHE A 3 26.95 1.93 -10.12
N ASN A 4 26.99 0.95 -11.04
CA ASN A 4 25.77 0.24 -11.50
C ASN A 4 25.21 -0.69 -10.42
N ILE A 5 26.09 -1.33 -9.63
CA ILE A 5 25.70 -2.17 -8.50
C ILE A 5 25.03 -1.31 -7.42
N PHE A 6 25.59 -0.15 -7.12
CA PHE A 6 25.00 0.80 -6.18
C PHE A 6 23.63 1.32 -6.64
N LYS A 7 23.50 1.71 -7.91
CA LYS A 7 22.22 2.13 -8.52
C LYS A 7 21.15 1.03 -8.42
N SER A 8 21.51 -0.21 -8.72
CA SER A 8 20.62 -1.36 -8.59
C SER A 8 20.19 -1.61 -7.15
N TYR A 9 21.12 -1.52 -6.20
CA TYR A 9 20.82 -1.67 -4.77
C TYR A 9 19.83 -0.61 -4.27
N VAL A 10 20.07 0.67 -4.58
CA VAL A 10 19.19 1.75 -4.13
C VAL A 10 17.81 1.65 -4.78
N CYS A 11 17.71 1.26 -6.05
CA CYS A 11 16.41 1.04 -6.70
C CYS A 11 15.63 -0.13 -6.04
N ASN A 12 16.31 -1.21 -5.65
CA ASN A 12 15.68 -2.30 -4.87
C ASN A 12 15.17 -1.80 -3.51
N VAL A 13 15.92 -0.93 -2.82
CA VAL A 13 15.48 -0.33 -1.56
C VAL A 13 14.27 0.57 -1.76
N ILE A 14 14.29 1.47 -2.77
CA ILE A 14 13.17 2.37 -3.08
C ILE A 14 11.89 1.58 -3.40
N LEU A 15 11.99 0.54 -4.22
CA LEU A 15 10.82 -0.31 -4.55
C LEU A 15 10.23 -0.97 -3.30
N LYS A 16 11.08 -1.47 -2.40
CA LYS A 16 10.62 -2.05 -1.12
C LYS A 16 9.97 -1.01 -0.21
N VAL A 17 10.53 0.20 -0.13
CA VAL A 17 9.94 1.31 0.63
C VAL A 17 8.57 1.68 0.06
N GLN A 18 8.47 1.86 -1.25
CA GLN A 18 7.20 2.21 -1.91
C GLN A 18 6.12 1.15 -1.68
N TYR A 19 6.49 -0.13 -1.76
CA TYR A 19 5.58 -1.25 -1.48
C TYR A 19 5.08 -1.22 -0.03
N VAL A 20 5.98 -1.01 0.94
CA VAL A 20 5.63 -0.96 2.36
C VAL A 20 4.76 0.26 2.68
N THR A 21 5.05 1.43 2.11
CA THR A 21 4.22 2.63 2.25
C THR A 21 2.80 2.41 1.70
N PHE A 22 2.69 1.75 0.56
CA PHE A 22 1.39 1.39 -0.02
C PHE A 22 0.59 0.45 0.91
N LEU A 23 1.23 -0.58 1.46
CA LEU A 23 0.58 -1.49 2.41
C LEU A 23 0.09 -0.79 3.69
N VAL A 24 0.85 0.19 4.19
CA VAL A 24 0.41 1.03 5.33
C VAL A 24 -0.88 1.76 5.01
N GLY A 25 -0.94 2.43 3.84
CA GLY A 25 -2.12 3.16 3.39
C GLY A 25 -3.34 2.24 3.25
N LEU A 26 -3.18 1.12 2.55
CA LEU A 26 -4.26 0.15 2.37
C LEU A 26 -4.79 -0.42 3.69
N ASN A 27 -3.90 -0.73 4.64
CA ASN A 27 -4.33 -1.28 5.93
C ASN A 27 -5.17 -0.25 6.72
N ALA A 28 -4.78 1.02 6.67
CA ALA A 28 -5.53 2.11 7.30
C ALA A 28 -6.90 2.32 6.63
N GLU A 29 -6.95 2.33 5.29
CA GLU A 29 -8.20 2.45 4.54
C GLU A 29 -9.16 1.28 4.84
N MET A 30 -8.63 0.05 4.91
CA MET A 30 -9.44 -1.15 5.22
C MET A 30 -10.05 -1.07 6.62
N ALA A 31 -9.32 -0.57 7.62
CA ALA A 31 -9.83 -0.35 8.97
C ALA A 31 -10.97 0.69 8.99
N ALA A 32 -10.83 1.77 8.22
CA ALA A 32 -11.86 2.79 8.08
C ALA A 32 -13.12 2.25 7.39
N ILE A 33 -12.96 1.52 6.27
CA ILE A 33 -14.06 0.87 5.54
C ILE A 33 -14.80 -0.11 6.45
N ARG A 34 -14.07 -0.94 7.20
CA ARG A 34 -14.68 -1.88 8.15
C ARG A 34 -15.55 -1.16 9.18
N THR A 35 -15.05 -0.07 9.75
CA THR A 35 -15.82 0.75 10.70
C THR A 35 -17.10 1.30 10.05
N ALA A 36 -16.99 1.87 8.85
CA ALA A 36 -18.13 2.41 8.12
C ALA A 36 -19.18 1.33 7.80
N VAL A 37 -18.75 0.14 7.36
CA VAL A 37 -19.64 -0.98 7.06
C VAL A 37 -20.38 -1.47 8.32
N ILE A 38 -19.69 -1.57 9.46
CA ILE A 38 -20.31 -1.95 10.74
C ILE A 38 -21.35 -0.90 11.15
N GLN A 39 -21.01 0.38 11.06
CA GLN A 39 -21.93 1.48 11.39
C GLN A 39 -23.14 1.51 10.46
N HIS A 40 -22.94 1.38 9.14
CA HIS A 40 -24.04 1.34 8.17
C HIS A 40 -24.96 0.15 8.42
N ARG A 41 -24.41 -1.02 8.75
CA ARG A 41 -25.21 -2.19 9.08
C ARG A 41 -26.05 -1.97 10.34
N LEU A 42 -25.47 -1.38 11.38
CA LEU A 42 -26.19 -1.05 12.61
C LEU A 42 -27.32 -0.03 12.34
N ALA A 43 -27.05 1.01 11.56
CA ALA A 43 -28.06 1.99 11.16
C ALA A 43 -29.20 1.33 10.36
N LEU A 44 -28.87 0.45 9.41
CA LEU A 44 -29.86 -0.30 8.65
C LEU A 44 -30.67 -1.26 9.52
N ASP A 45 -30.04 -1.93 10.49
CA ASP A 45 -30.75 -2.80 11.42
C ASP A 45 -31.73 -2.01 12.31
N ILE A 46 -31.35 -0.81 12.75
CA ILE A 46 -32.26 0.11 13.47
C ILE A 46 -33.45 0.48 12.58
N LEU A 47 -33.19 0.97 11.36
CA LEU A 47 -34.24 1.37 10.41
C LEU A 47 -35.18 0.22 10.04
N LEU A 48 -34.66 -1.02 10.03
CA LEU A 48 -35.40 -2.21 9.64
C LEU A 48 -35.89 -3.02 10.85
N THR A 49 -35.82 -2.48 12.07
CA THR A 49 -36.21 -3.19 13.30
C THR A 49 -37.62 -3.76 13.19
N GLU A 50 -38.58 -2.99 12.64
CA GLU A 50 -39.97 -3.43 12.44
C GLU A 50 -40.11 -4.56 11.41
N LYS A 51 -39.17 -4.64 10.45
CA LYS A 51 -39.09 -5.73 9.46
C LYS A 51 -38.26 -6.92 9.95
N GLY A 52 -37.75 -6.87 11.18
CA GLY A 52 -36.88 -7.88 11.78
C GLY A 52 -35.41 -7.76 11.36
N GLY A 53 -34.96 -6.55 11.02
CA GLY A 53 -33.57 -6.23 10.64
C GLY A 53 -33.24 -6.57 9.19
N VAL A 54 -32.00 -6.25 8.78
CA VAL A 54 -31.49 -6.49 7.43
C VAL A 54 -31.62 -7.97 7.04
N CYS A 55 -31.34 -8.87 7.97
CA CYS A 55 -31.31 -10.32 7.73
C CYS A 55 -32.65 -10.93 7.38
N LYS A 56 -33.69 -10.54 8.11
CA LYS A 56 -35.05 -10.99 7.82
C LYS A 56 -35.58 -10.37 6.53
N LEU A 57 -35.21 -9.11 6.25
CA LEU A 57 -35.59 -8.42 5.02
C LEU A 57 -35.02 -9.10 3.77
N ILE A 58 -33.74 -9.49 3.78
CA ILE A 58 -33.10 -10.18 2.65
C ILE A 58 -33.34 -11.70 2.66
N ASN A 59 -34.17 -12.20 3.59
CA ASN A 59 -34.48 -13.61 3.78
C ASN A 59 -33.22 -14.52 3.85
N ALA A 60 -32.20 -14.10 4.59
CA ALA A 60 -30.95 -14.83 4.77
C ALA A 60 -30.62 -15.05 6.25
N SER A 61 -30.01 -16.19 6.59
CA SER A 61 -29.43 -16.39 7.92
C SER A 61 -28.16 -15.56 8.06
N CYS A 62 -28.08 -14.73 9.10
CA CYS A 62 -26.90 -13.87 9.31
C CYS A 62 -26.06 -14.31 10.49
N CYS A 63 -24.75 -14.36 10.27
CA CYS A 63 -23.73 -14.20 11.29
C CYS A 63 -22.73 -13.20 10.73
N PHE A 64 -22.75 -11.95 11.24
CA PHE A 64 -21.93 -10.89 10.67
C PHE A 64 -20.73 -10.64 11.59
N HIS A 65 -19.60 -11.23 11.22
CA HIS A 65 -18.32 -10.98 11.83
C HIS A 65 -17.37 -10.54 10.73
N ILE A 66 -16.93 -9.29 10.77
CA ILE A 66 -15.81 -8.84 9.96
C ILE A 66 -14.56 -9.00 10.84
N PRO A 67 -13.58 -9.83 10.48
CA PRO A 67 -12.37 -10.03 11.29
C PRO A 67 -11.52 -8.75 11.36
N ASP A 68 -10.78 -8.59 12.47
CA ASP A 68 -9.85 -7.48 12.68
C ASP A 68 -8.41 -7.91 12.45
N GLU A 69 -7.98 -7.83 11.19
CA GLU A 69 -6.60 -8.17 10.84
C GLU A 69 -5.67 -6.95 10.86
N PHE A 70 -6.16 -5.77 11.28
CA PHE A 70 -5.39 -4.53 11.20
C PHE A 70 -4.07 -4.63 11.98
N ASN A 71 -4.12 -5.19 13.20
CA ASN A 71 -2.94 -5.34 14.06
C ASN A 71 -1.96 -6.37 13.48
N ASN A 72 -2.46 -7.52 13.02
CA ASN A 72 -1.64 -8.57 12.40
C ASN A 72 -0.91 -8.05 11.16
N ILE A 73 -1.62 -7.33 10.29
CA ILE A 73 -1.06 -6.72 9.09
C ILE A 73 -0.07 -5.61 9.46
N THR A 74 -0.36 -4.81 10.50
CA THR A 74 0.56 -3.78 10.98
C THR A 74 1.88 -4.37 11.46
N ASP A 75 1.86 -5.50 12.16
CA ASP A 75 3.09 -6.15 12.63
C ASP A 75 3.88 -6.77 11.49
N ILE A 76 3.22 -7.32 10.47
CA ILE A 76 3.87 -7.75 9.22
C ILE A 76 4.54 -6.56 8.52
N ILE A 77 3.85 -5.43 8.42
CA ILE A 77 4.38 -4.19 7.82
C ILE A 77 5.60 -3.70 8.60
N LYS A 78 5.55 -3.69 9.93
CA LYS A 78 6.71 -3.31 10.78
C LYS A 78 7.90 -4.23 10.51
N HIS A 79 7.69 -5.54 10.46
CA HIS A 79 8.75 -6.49 10.13
C HIS A 79 9.34 -6.23 8.73
N MET A 80 8.51 -5.85 7.75
CA MET A 80 8.99 -5.44 6.43
C MET A 80 9.80 -4.14 6.49
N GLN A 81 9.38 -3.16 7.28
CA GLN A 81 10.11 -1.89 7.50
C GLN A 81 11.50 -2.16 8.10
N ASP A 82 11.56 -2.99 9.15
CA ASP A 82 12.82 -3.34 9.83
C ASP A 82 13.79 -4.10 8.92
N SER A 83 13.26 -4.81 7.92
CA SER A 83 14.05 -5.55 6.93
C SER A 83 14.63 -4.66 5.81
N ILE A 84 14.24 -3.39 5.72
CA ILE A 84 14.76 -2.44 4.73
C ILE A 84 16.09 -1.84 5.23
N GLN A 85 17.20 -2.25 4.60
CA GLN A 85 18.52 -1.73 4.93
C GLN A 85 18.81 -0.41 4.18
N PRO A 86 19.21 0.67 4.88
CA PRO A 86 19.60 1.91 4.20
C PRO A 86 20.90 1.72 3.41
N PRO A 87 21.08 2.43 2.29
CA PRO A 87 22.35 2.41 1.56
C PRO A 87 23.49 2.93 2.44
N ARG A 88 24.64 2.24 2.40
CA ARG A 88 25.87 2.73 3.04
C ARG A 88 26.28 4.03 2.38
N GLN A 89 26.49 5.07 3.19
CA GLN A 89 26.78 6.42 2.72
C GLN A 89 28.09 6.46 1.92
N THR A 90 28.03 6.98 0.70
CA THR A 90 29.21 7.34 -0.10
C THR A 90 29.02 8.75 -0.68
N ASN A 91 30.10 9.37 -1.14
CA ASN A 91 30.19 10.74 -1.69
C ASN A 91 28.94 11.21 -2.47
N THR A 92 28.54 12.46 -2.26
CA THR A 92 27.36 13.21 -2.78
C THR A 92 27.03 13.08 -4.27
N SER A 93 27.89 12.49 -5.10
CA SER A 93 27.64 12.24 -6.53
C SER A 93 26.45 11.31 -6.82
N TRP A 94 26.01 10.47 -5.88
CA TRP A 94 24.80 9.66 -6.05
C TRP A 94 23.52 10.40 -5.68
N LEU A 95 23.60 11.48 -4.88
CA LEU A 95 22.44 12.28 -4.49
C LEU A 95 21.82 12.95 -5.70
N SER A 96 22.60 13.39 -6.69
CA SER A 96 22.05 13.96 -7.93
C SER A 96 21.25 12.94 -8.75
N TRP A 97 21.69 11.68 -8.80
CA TRP A 97 20.93 10.58 -9.38
C TRP A 97 19.65 10.29 -8.57
N LEU A 98 19.75 10.32 -7.24
CA LEU A 98 18.63 10.11 -6.32
C LEU A 98 17.60 11.24 -6.45
N GLU A 99 18.01 12.49 -6.42
CA GLU A 99 17.18 13.70 -6.56
C GLU A 99 16.44 13.70 -7.91
N SER A 100 17.12 13.27 -8.98
CA SER A 100 16.49 13.05 -10.29
C SER A 100 15.40 11.95 -10.29
N ARG A 101 15.31 11.14 -9.24
CA ARG A 101 14.34 10.05 -9.07
C ARG A 101 13.35 10.30 -7.92
N LEU A 102 13.74 11.07 -6.92
CA LEU A 102 12.90 11.49 -5.78
C LEU A 102 11.81 12.47 -6.21
N ALA A 103 12.00 13.19 -7.32
CA ALA A 103 10.95 14.01 -7.93
C ALA A 103 9.68 13.21 -8.32
N VAL A 104 9.73 11.87 -8.35
CA VAL A 104 8.58 10.97 -8.60
C VAL A 104 7.81 10.63 -7.31
N LEU A 105 8.39 10.84 -6.12
CA LEU A 105 7.77 10.50 -4.83
C LEU A 105 7.04 11.68 -4.16
N ASP A 106 6.97 12.84 -4.81
CA ASP A 106 6.19 13.97 -4.29
C ASP A 106 4.71 13.79 -4.64
N PHE A 107 4.00 13.01 -3.81
CA PHE A 107 2.55 12.80 -3.88
C PHE A 107 1.72 14.08 -3.60
N ASN A 108 2.34 15.26 -3.42
CA ASN A 108 1.66 16.52 -3.17
C ASN A 108 1.33 17.33 -4.44
N ASN A 109 1.62 16.82 -5.64
CA ASN A 109 1.40 17.56 -6.87
C ASN A 109 0.70 16.70 -7.93
N ASP A 110 -0.60 16.92 -8.11
CA ASP A 110 -1.56 16.14 -8.93
C ASP A 110 -1.31 16.13 -10.46
N HIS A 111 -0.08 16.35 -10.92
CA HIS A 111 0.26 16.34 -12.35
C HIS A 111 1.56 15.59 -12.66
N ALA A 112 1.63 14.30 -12.30
CA ALA A 112 2.64 13.39 -12.83
C ALA A 112 2.08 12.63 -14.05
N HIS A 113 2.64 12.90 -15.22
CA HIS A 113 2.32 12.21 -16.47
C HIS A 113 2.72 10.74 -16.36
N SER A 114 1.88 9.85 -16.89
CA SER A 114 1.94 8.38 -16.80
C SER A 114 3.26 7.69 -17.24
N ASN A 115 4.26 8.44 -17.72
CA ASN A 115 5.47 7.91 -18.34
C ASN A 115 6.73 7.98 -17.43
N ASP A 116 6.65 8.64 -16.27
CA ASP A 116 7.83 8.89 -15.42
C ASP A 116 8.05 7.86 -14.30
N ILE A 117 7.16 6.87 -14.18
CA ILE A 117 7.27 5.74 -13.23
C ILE A 117 8.28 4.66 -13.74
N LEU A 118 8.67 4.73 -15.01
CA LEU A 118 9.33 3.65 -15.75
C LEU A 118 10.75 3.21 -15.33
N PRO A 119 11.64 4.01 -14.69
CA PRO A 119 13.04 3.57 -14.63
C PRO A 119 13.40 2.57 -13.51
N CYS A 120 12.52 2.32 -12.54
CA CYS A 120 12.70 1.28 -11.51
C CYS A 120 11.75 0.09 -11.69
N MET A 121 10.55 0.31 -12.23
CA MET A 121 9.60 -0.78 -12.53
C MET A 121 10.03 -1.66 -13.72
N SER A 122 10.73 -1.10 -14.72
CA SER A 122 11.26 -1.85 -15.87
C SER A 122 12.34 -2.89 -15.53
N SER A 123 12.82 -2.92 -14.28
CA SER A 123 13.79 -3.91 -13.80
C SER A 123 13.17 -4.97 -12.88
N ASN A 124 11.87 -4.93 -12.63
CA ASN A 124 11.17 -5.86 -11.74
C ASN A 124 10.59 -7.04 -12.53
N PRO A 125 11.03 -8.29 -12.29
CA PRO A 125 10.55 -9.46 -13.04
C PRO A 125 9.04 -9.73 -12.88
N MET A 126 8.39 -9.16 -11.85
CA MET A 126 6.94 -9.27 -11.64
C MET A 126 6.10 -8.42 -12.61
N PHE A 127 6.68 -7.36 -13.21
CA PHE A 127 5.97 -6.49 -14.16
C PHE A 127 6.01 -7.04 -15.59
N THR A 128 7.02 -7.85 -15.92
CA THR A 128 7.17 -8.48 -17.25
C THR A 128 6.17 -9.60 -17.53
N GLU A 129 5.49 -10.15 -16.52
CA GLU A 129 4.50 -11.22 -16.69
C GLU A 129 3.08 -10.72 -16.98
N MET A 130 2.77 -9.43 -16.73
CA MET A 130 1.43 -8.87 -16.99
C MET A 130 1.25 -8.30 -18.41
N HIS A 131 2.33 -8.23 -19.20
CA HIS A 131 2.30 -7.68 -20.56
C HIS A 131 2.87 -8.67 -21.61
N GLY A 132 2.70 -9.97 -21.36
CA GLY A 132 2.92 -11.04 -22.35
C GLY A 132 1.64 -11.39 -23.09
#